data_AF-A0AAX4HYR5-F1
#
_entry.id   AF-A0AAX4HYR5-F1
#
_cell.length_a   1.000
_cell.length_b   1.000
_cell.length_c   1.000
_cell.angle_alpha   90.00
_cell.angle_beta   90.00
_cell.angle_gamma   90.00
#
_symmetry.space_group_name_H-M   'P 1'
#
loop_
_entity.id
_entity.type
_entity.pdbx_description
1 polymer ?
#
loop_
_entity_poly.entity_id
_entity_poly.type
_entity_poly.pdbx_seq_one_letter_code
_entity_poly.pdbx_strand_id
1 'polypeptide(L)'
;MEEQTQHQENPAQETAAPSDNTPATAPETVVPHHPLPDTSNGFDPSMQAAPMNQVLPEALQEVIPGGMPTGDLPPNMLPGMFQAAQMFMPELLQQQGAQVYDQSGVLQGLPVAAAPAISADEIALYDRQIRLWGMKAQEKIRNANILLITMKALANEIAKNLVLAGIGSLTILDGAAVSESDLGSQFFLSETENHVGQNRAQAAAAAIQKLNPRVQVHVDAEGIKSKGTSYFSGFDIVIATDLDPDSLNIINTATRLHQRSFYAAGTHGMYGFIFSDLIEHDYVIERDLGNVATKLAPETRTRSVVAVNTKKEGGKTIEVVTKRELYSTWYLASDGATLPEEYAKSARRKKAVSPVISCLRALWDFQVLNSGRLPSHTKEDLGLFTKLATAKHAQLGLPSETLRSEVLRSFLQNIGSEMAPITAILGGQLAQDVINVLGQTQQPIQNMVIFDGNSMEASVLPLHPVGELGRGLLSLAAPGGLVQNGGGMVPGDPSMMMSMDGAMDFNNHILTQ
;
A
#
# COMPACT_ATOMS: atom_id res chain seq x y z
N MET A 1 -63.69 25.11 -27.93
CA MET A 1 -62.27 25.44 -28.10
C MET A 1 -61.49 24.15 -27.89
N GLU A 2 -61.90 23.07 -28.55
CA GLU A 2 -61.71 22.74 -29.99
C GLU A 2 -60.41 21.92 -30.10
N GLU A 3 -60.50 20.60 -30.04
CA GLU A 3 -60.89 19.67 -31.13
C GLU A 3 -59.89 19.61 -32.29
N GLN A 4 -59.25 18.44 -32.42
CA GLN A 4 -59.33 17.66 -33.66
C GLN A 4 -58.98 16.17 -33.40
N THR A 5 -59.98 15.31 -33.63
CA THR A 5 -59.94 13.96 -34.26
C THR A 5 -58.91 12.91 -33.80
N GLN A 6 -59.27 11.65 -33.47
CA GLN A 6 -59.87 10.59 -34.33
C GLN A 6 -59.00 10.27 -35.57
N HIS A 7 -58.78 9.04 -36.04
CA HIS A 7 -59.15 7.65 -35.66
C HIS A 7 -58.13 6.69 -36.37
N GLN A 8 -58.09 5.35 -36.36
CA GLN A 8 -58.86 4.17 -35.85
C GLN A 8 -57.78 3.04 -35.63
N GLU A 9 -57.95 1.73 -35.40
CA GLU A 9 -59.02 0.70 -35.42
C GLU A 9 -58.61 -0.45 -34.44
N ASN A 10 -59.47 -1.47 -34.24
CA ASN A 10 -59.19 -2.82 -33.69
C ASN A 10 -60.24 -3.75 -34.39
N PRO A 11 -60.02 -5.04 -34.78
CA PRO A 11 -59.53 -6.11 -33.89
C PRO A 11 -58.77 -7.29 -34.55
N ALA A 12 -58.38 -8.30 -33.76
CA ALA A 12 -58.84 -9.71 -33.91
C ALA A 12 -58.12 -10.64 -32.91
N GLN A 13 -58.82 -11.67 -32.43
CA GLN A 13 -58.25 -12.80 -31.68
C GLN A 13 -58.30 -14.04 -32.57
N GLU A 14 -57.30 -14.92 -32.52
CA GLU A 14 -57.57 -16.36 -32.57
C GLU A 14 -56.43 -17.21 -31.96
N THR A 15 -56.72 -18.48 -31.68
CA THR A 15 -55.92 -19.38 -30.84
C THR A 15 -55.47 -20.63 -31.60
N ALA A 16 -54.22 -21.05 -31.46
CA ALA A 16 -53.76 -22.36 -31.95
C ALA A 16 -52.64 -22.97 -31.08
N ALA A 17 -52.49 -24.30 -31.20
CA ALA A 17 -51.66 -25.20 -30.40
C ALA A 17 -50.13 -25.05 -30.64
N PRO A 18 -49.27 -25.59 -29.74
CA PRO A 18 -47.83 -25.64 -29.95
C PRO A 18 -47.43 -26.63 -31.07
N SER A 19 -46.26 -26.40 -31.66
CA SER A 19 -45.61 -27.32 -32.61
C SER A 19 -44.18 -27.63 -32.16
N ASP A 20 -43.78 -28.89 -32.29
CA ASP A 20 -42.40 -29.33 -32.08
C ASP A 20 -41.44 -28.63 -33.05
N ASN A 21 -40.21 -28.37 -32.60
CA ASN A 21 -39.08 -28.31 -33.50
C ASN A 21 -37.75 -28.64 -32.79
N THR A 22 -37.12 -29.72 -33.22
CA THR A 22 -35.83 -30.20 -32.69
C THR A 22 -34.68 -29.61 -33.52
N PRO A 23 -33.65 -28.99 -32.92
CA PRO A 23 -32.42 -28.65 -33.65
C PRO A 23 -31.66 -29.92 -34.05
N ALA A 24 -31.17 -29.97 -35.29
CA ALA A 24 -30.50 -31.14 -35.85
C ALA A 24 -29.05 -31.31 -35.35
N THR A 25 -28.53 -32.53 -35.45
CA THR A 25 -27.15 -32.90 -35.11
C THR A 25 -26.12 -32.34 -36.09
N ALA A 26 -24.97 -31.88 -35.56
CA ALA A 26 -23.77 -31.60 -36.33
C ALA A 26 -22.91 -32.88 -36.50
N PRO A 27 -22.12 -33.03 -37.57
CA PRO A 27 -21.35 -34.25 -37.84
C PRO A 27 -20.10 -34.38 -36.97
N GLU A 28 -19.76 -35.62 -36.60
CA GLU A 28 -18.58 -35.96 -35.82
C GLU A 28 -17.29 -35.83 -36.64
N THR A 29 -16.32 -35.05 -36.15
CA THR A 29 -14.94 -35.07 -36.66
C THR A 29 -14.11 -36.11 -35.93
N VAL A 30 -13.78 -37.21 -36.60
CA VAL A 30 -12.96 -38.30 -36.04
C VAL A 30 -11.54 -37.80 -35.73
N VAL A 31 -11.15 -37.86 -34.45
CA VAL A 31 -9.76 -37.62 -34.00
C VAL A 31 -9.10 -38.98 -33.75
N PRO A 32 -7.91 -39.28 -34.32
CA PRO A 32 -7.25 -40.57 -34.14
C PRO A 32 -6.69 -40.71 -32.71
N HIS A 33 -6.97 -41.84 -32.06
CA HIS A 33 -6.37 -42.19 -30.78
C HIS A 33 -4.85 -42.43 -30.91
N HIS A 34 -4.05 -41.61 -30.23
CA HIS A 34 -2.71 -42.02 -29.82
C HIS A 34 -2.77 -42.81 -28.52
N PRO A 35 -2.08 -43.97 -28.40
CA PRO A 35 -1.98 -44.71 -27.16
C PRO A 35 -1.05 -43.99 -26.16
N LEU A 36 -1.44 -44.00 -24.88
CA LEU A 36 -0.58 -43.55 -23.79
C LEU A 36 0.56 -44.56 -23.57
N PRO A 37 1.81 -44.12 -23.29
CA PRO A 37 2.88 -45.02 -22.86
C PRO A 37 2.60 -45.57 -21.46
N ASP A 38 2.77 -46.89 -21.29
CA ASP A 38 2.86 -47.55 -19.98
C ASP A 38 4.23 -47.20 -19.34
N THR A 39 4.23 -46.79 -18.08
CA THR A 39 5.46 -46.48 -17.31
C THR A 39 5.48 -47.23 -15.98
N SER A 40 5.41 -48.55 -16.05
CA SER A 40 5.60 -49.44 -14.90
C SER A 40 7.09 -49.79 -14.66
N ASN A 41 7.60 -49.34 -13.50
CA ASN A 41 8.83 -49.78 -12.79
C ASN A 41 10.17 -49.90 -13.56
N GLY A 42 11.17 -49.10 -13.14
CA GLY A 42 12.57 -49.24 -13.61
C GLY A 42 13.59 -48.52 -12.73
N PHE A 43 13.80 -48.99 -11.49
CA PHE A 43 14.78 -48.42 -10.56
C PHE A 43 16.10 -49.22 -10.62
N ASP A 44 17.11 -48.69 -11.30
CA ASP A 44 18.47 -49.29 -11.35
C ASP A 44 19.46 -48.43 -10.54
N PRO A 45 19.96 -48.92 -9.38
CA PRO A 45 20.87 -48.18 -8.52
C PRO A 45 22.36 -48.47 -8.83
N SER A 46 22.82 -48.36 -10.09
CA SER A 46 24.19 -48.80 -10.45
C SER A 46 25.01 -47.95 -11.47
N MET A 47 25.22 -46.65 -11.21
CA MET A 47 26.42 -45.97 -11.72
C MET A 47 27.11 -45.07 -10.67
N GLN A 48 28.45 -45.09 -10.69
CA GLN A 48 29.32 -44.40 -9.73
C GLN A 48 29.96 -43.15 -10.34
N ALA A 49 30.37 -42.20 -9.49
CA ALA A 49 30.97 -40.95 -9.93
C ALA A 49 32.45 -41.10 -10.35
N ALA A 50 32.83 -40.43 -11.44
CA ALA A 50 34.21 -40.12 -11.81
C ALA A 50 34.25 -38.75 -12.53
N PRO A 51 35.31 -37.94 -12.39
CA PRO A 51 35.32 -36.55 -12.85
C PRO A 51 35.75 -36.38 -14.31
N MET A 52 35.33 -35.27 -14.92
CA MET A 52 35.90 -34.74 -16.17
C MET A 52 36.39 -33.31 -15.96
N ASN A 53 37.53 -32.98 -16.57
CA ASN A 53 38.24 -31.73 -16.34
C ASN A 53 38.14 -30.78 -17.56
N GLN A 54 38.49 -29.52 -17.32
CA GLN A 54 38.43 -28.36 -18.22
C GLN A 54 38.89 -28.60 -19.67
N VAL A 55 38.15 -28.03 -20.64
CA VAL A 55 38.71 -27.26 -21.77
C VAL A 55 37.77 -26.09 -22.09
N LEU A 56 38.32 -24.87 -22.20
CA LEU A 56 37.67 -23.70 -22.82
C LEU A 56 38.57 -23.22 -23.98
N PRO A 57 38.02 -22.80 -25.14
CA PRO A 57 38.81 -22.17 -26.19
C PRO A 57 39.25 -20.74 -25.82
N GLU A 58 40.44 -20.36 -26.24
CA GLU A 58 40.99 -19.00 -26.09
C GLU A 58 40.67 -18.08 -27.29
N ALA A 59 41.17 -16.83 -27.21
CA ALA A 59 41.06 -15.70 -28.13
C ALA A 59 39.77 -14.84 -27.98
N LEU A 60 39.82 -13.52 -27.78
CA LEU A 60 40.96 -12.58 -27.82
C LEU A 60 41.10 -11.77 -26.50
N GLN A 61 42.31 -11.25 -26.26
CA GLN A 61 42.70 -10.44 -25.09
C GLN A 61 42.71 -8.92 -25.41
N GLU A 62 43.30 -8.12 -24.51
CA GLU A 62 43.58 -6.66 -24.60
C GLU A 62 42.40 -5.70 -24.30
N VAL A 63 42.46 -4.74 -23.36
CA VAL A 63 43.41 -4.43 -22.25
C VAL A 63 42.63 -3.91 -21.03
N ILE A 64 43.11 -4.21 -19.80
CA ILE A 64 42.69 -3.56 -18.54
C ILE A 64 43.95 -3.08 -17.79
N PRO A 65 43.88 -1.93 -17.08
CA PRO A 65 44.60 -1.80 -15.81
C PRO A 65 43.74 -1.15 -14.71
N GLY A 66 43.69 -1.72 -13.49
CA GLY A 66 43.08 -1.02 -12.34
C GLY A 66 42.54 -1.81 -11.13
N GLY A 67 42.65 -3.14 -11.06
CA GLY A 67 42.19 -3.92 -9.89
C GLY A 67 43.29 -4.16 -8.84
N MET A 68 43.02 -3.92 -7.55
CA MET A 68 43.94 -4.28 -6.45
C MET A 68 43.63 -5.68 -5.88
N PRO A 69 44.65 -6.44 -5.43
CA PRO A 69 44.47 -7.77 -4.81
C PRO A 69 44.20 -7.71 -3.30
N THR A 70 43.69 -8.81 -2.76
CA THR A 70 43.35 -9.02 -1.34
C THR A 70 44.50 -9.64 -0.54
N GLY A 71 44.75 -9.17 0.68
CA GLY A 71 45.66 -9.84 1.63
C GLY A 71 45.84 -9.10 2.97
N ASP A 72 45.72 -9.86 4.06
CA ASP A 72 45.95 -9.63 5.50
C ASP A 72 46.60 -8.32 6.01
N LEU A 73 46.06 -7.78 7.12
CA LEU A 73 46.57 -6.62 7.85
C LEU A 73 46.94 -6.94 9.33
N PRO A 74 48.22 -6.80 9.73
CA PRO A 74 48.62 -6.60 11.13
C PRO A 74 48.56 -5.09 11.51
N PRO A 75 48.50 -4.73 12.81
CA PRO A 75 48.12 -3.39 13.26
C PRO A 75 49.26 -2.34 13.28
N ASN A 76 48.84 -1.07 13.34
CA ASN A 76 49.63 0.18 13.44
C ASN A 76 50.49 0.57 12.22
N MET A 77 49.97 1.49 11.39
CA MET A 77 50.54 2.85 11.23
C MET A 77 49.67 3.78 10.36
N LEU A 78 49.53 5.03 10.79
CA LEU A 78 49.00 6.20 10.07
C LEU A 78 49.83 7.44 10.51
N PRO A 79 49.84 8.59 9.79
CA PRO A 79 48.99 8.95 8.64
C PRO A 79 49.77 9.37 7.37
N GLY A 80 49.38 8.85 6.19
CA GLY A 80 50.03 9.18 4.91
C GLY A 80 49.14 9.78 3.80
N MET A 81 47.81 9.64 3.88
CA MET A 81 46.92 9.91 2.72
C MET A 81 46.28 11.31 2.67
N PHE A 82 46.73 12.26 3.50
CA PHE A 82 46.18 13.63 3.53
C PHE A 82 46.80 14.61 2.52
N GLN A 83 47.91 14.25 1.86
CA GLN A 83 48.65 15.18 0.97
C GLN A 83 48.28 15.09 -0.51
N ALA A 84 47.75 13.96 -0.99
CA ALA A 84 47.38 13.80 -2.41
C ALA A 84 46.17 14.65 -2.83
N ALA A 85 45.26 14.96 -1.90
CA ALA A 85 44.04 15.71 -2.16
C ALA A 85 44.24 17.24 -2.28
N GLN A 86 45.44 17.77 -2.01
CA GLN A 86 45.69 19.21 -1.90
C GLN A 86 46.31 19.86 -3.16
N MET A 87 46.58 19.11 -4.23
CA MET A 87 47.32 19.61 -5.40
C MET A 87 46.49 19.82 -6.69
N PHE A 88 45.16 19.63 -6.66
CA PHE A 88 44.32 19.68 -7.87
C PHE A 88 43.17 20.71 -7.88
N MET A 89 43.23 21.74 -7.04
CA MET A 89 42.51 23.01 -7.27
C MET A 89 43.30 24.21 -6.74
N PRO A 90 43.78 25.08 -7.64
CA PRO A 90 43.49 26.50 -7.46
C PRO A 90 43.32 27.28 -8.79
N GLU A 91 42.44 26.85 -9.71
CA GLU A 91 42.19 27.60 -10.97
C GLU A 91 40.71 27.91 -11.27
N LEU A 92 39.77 27.45 -10.43
CA LEU A 92 38.33 27.68 -10.59
C LEU A 92 37.71 28.56 -9.47
N LEU A 93 38.54 29.42 -8.87
CA LEU A 93 38.15 30.30 -7.75
C LEU A 93 38.61 31.77 -7.90
N GLN A 94 38.73 32.25 -9.15
CA GLN A 94 39.14 33.64 -9.43
C GLN A 94 38.24 34.40 -10.43
N GLN A 95 37.02 33.90 -10.73
CA GLN A 95 36.00 34.65 -11.48
C GLN A 95 34.57 34.46 -10.93
N GLN A 96 34.31 34.98 -9.73
CA GLN A 96 33.07 35.69 -9.36
C GLN A 96 33.11 36.08 -7.87
N GLY A 97 33.16 37.38 -7.59
CA GLY A 97 33.16 37.90 -6.22
C GLY A 97 31.74 38.15 -5.70
N ALA A 98 31.23 37.26 -4.85
CA ALA A 98 30.06 37.48 -4.01
C ALA A 98 30.33 36.90 -2.61
N GLN A 99 29.87 37.57 -1.55
CA GLN A 99 30.22 37.18 -0.17
C GLN A 99 29.28 36.10 0.37
N VAL A 100 29.84 35.09 1.05
CA VAL A 100 29.14 33.89 1.59
C VAL A 100 29.02 33.93 3.12
N TYR A 101 29.09 35.13 3.71
CA TYR A 101 28.94 35.38 5.14
C TYR A 101 28.13 36.65 5.37
N ASP A 102 27.20 36.61 6.33
CA ASP A 102 26.60 37.82 6.90
C ASP A 102 27.43 38.34 8.10
N GLN A 103 27.03 39.49 8.65
CA GLN A 103 27.72 40.13 9.78
C GLN A 103 27.52 39.40 11.13
N SER A 104 26.79 38.27 11.14
CA SER A 104 26.59 37.37 12.27
C SER A 104 27.35 36.04 12.13
N GLY A 105 28.02 35.80 11.00
CA GLY A 105 28.91 34.64 10.80
C GLY A 105 28.21 33.31 10.55
N VAL A 106 26.93 33.33 10.14
CA VAL A 106 26.17 32.11 9.82
C VAL A 106 26.49 31.64 8.39
N LEU A 107 26.73 30.34 8.22
CA LEU A 107 26.87 29.72 6.90
C LEU A 107 25.51 29.68 6.19
N GLN A 108 25.40 30.28 5.01
CA GLN A 108 24.29 29.96 4.11
C GLN A 108 24.41 28.52 3.63
N GLY A 109 23.30 27.78 3.67
CA GLY A 109 23.27 26.38 3.24
C GLY A 109 23.64 26.22 1.78
N LEU A 110 24.40 25.17 1.46
CA LEU A 110 24.71 24.80 0.08
C LEU A 110 23.39 24.61 -0.71
N PRO A 111 23.34 25.03 -1.99
CA PRO A 111 22.14 24.86 -2.79
C PRO A 111 21.85 23.38 -2.98
N VAL A 112 20.74 22.91 -2.39
CA VAL A 112 20.17 21.60 -2.70
C VAL A 112 19.88 21.60 -4.20
N ALA A 113 20.47 20.66 -4.93
CA ALA A 113 20.28 20.56 -6.37
C ALA A 113 18.78 20.38 -6.67
N ALA A 114 18.19 21.34 -7.37
CA ALA A 114 16.78 21.27 -7.73
C ALA A 114 16.55 20.03 -8.60
N ALA A 115 15.53 19.23 -8.26
CA ALA A 115 15.13 18.11 -9.10
C ALA A 115 14.86 18.63 -10.54
N PRO A 116 15.33 17.92 -11.58
CA PRO A 116 15.18 18.40 -12.95
C PRO A 116 13.70 18.58 -13.29
N ALA A 117 13.36 19.74 -13.86
CA ALA A 117 12.00 20.06 -14.27
C ALA A 117 11.41 18.96 -15.19
N ILE A 118 10.09 18.78 -15.14
CA ILE A 118 9.40 17.77 -15.97
C ILE A 118 9.70 18.08 -17.45
N SER A 119 10.28 17.10 -18.16
CA SER A 119 10.67 17.25 -19.56
C SER A 119 9.45 17.36 -20.48
N ALA A 120 9.64 17.92 -21.69
CA ALA A 120 8.55 18.09 -22.65
C ALA A 120 7.84 16.75 -22.99
N ASP A 121 8.60 15.65 -23.08
CA ASP A 121 8.06 14.31 -23.34
C ASP A 121 7.25 13.76 -22.17
N GLU A 122 7.64 14.07 -20.93
CA GLU A 122 6.86 13.74 -19.74
C GLU A 122 5.59 14.59 -19.66
N ILE A 123 5.66 15.88 -19.97
CA ILE A 123 4.47 16.76 -20.04
C ILE A 123 3.48 16.22 -21.10
N ALA A 124 3.98 15.78 -22.25
CA ALA A 124 3.15 15.17 -23.30
C ALA A 124 2.54 13.82 -22.86
N LEU A 125 3.32 12.95 -22.20
CA LEU A 125 2.85 11.66 -21.68
C LEU A 125 1.78 11.83 -20.60
N TYR A 126 1.99 12.74 -19.65
CA TYR A 126 1.11 12.97 -18.51
C TYR A 126 0.08 14.08 -18.75
N ASP A 127 -0.06 14.63 -19.96
CA ASP A 127 -0.94 15.78 -20.26
C ASP A 127 -2.37 15.62 -19.69
N ARG A 128 -2.98 14.44 -19.86
CA ARG A 128 -4.32 14.13 -19.33
C ARG A 128 -4.37 14.10 -17.79
N GLN A 129 -3.29 13.69 -17.16
CA GLN A 129 -3.14 13.59 -15.70
C GLN A 129 -2.87 14.98 -15.09
N ILE A 130 -1.96 15.73 -15.70
CA ILE A 130 -1.64 17.13 -15.38
C ILE A 130 -2.88 18.03 -15.50
N ARG A 131 -3.78 17.77 -16.46
CA ARG A 131 -5.09 18.48 -16.57
C ARG A 131 -6.05 18.19 -15.42
N LEU A 132 -5.90 17.07 -14.70
CA LEU A 132 -6.78 16.65 -13.62
C LEU A 132 -6.32 17.17 -12.25
N TRP A 133 -5.03 17.01 -11.92
CA TRP A 133 -4.48 17.38 -10.60
C TRP A 133 -3.44 18.52 -10.63
N GLY A 134 -3.08 19.01 -11.80
CA GLY A 134 -2.14 20.12 -11.97
C GLY A 134 -0.67 19.71 -11.92
N MET A 135 0.19 20.55 -12.52
CA MET A 135 1.62 20.25 -12.67
C MET A 135 2.34 20.06 -11.33
N LYS A 136 1.99 20.85 -10.30
CA LYS A 136 2.57 20.72 -8.95
C LYS A 136 2.24 19.39 -8.25
N ALA A 137 1.10 18.75 -8.57
CA ALA A 137 0.82 17.42 -8.06
C ALA A 137 1.65 16.38 -8.81
N GLN A 138 1.78 16.50 -10.14
CA GLN A 138 2.65 15.63 -10.94
C GLN A 138 4.13 15.70 -10.50
N GLU A 139 4.62 16.89 -10.15
CA GLU A 139 5.98 17.09 -9.61
C GLU A 139 6.20 16.33 -8.29
N LYS A 140 5.22 16.32 -7.38
CA LYS A 140 5.28 15.54 -6.13
C LYS A 140 5.23 14.04 -6.42
N ILE A 141 4.28 13.60 -7.25
CA ILE A 141 4.11 12.20 -7.65
C ILE A 141 5.42 11.67 -8.23
N ARG A 142 6.02 12.37 -9.20
CA ARG A 142 7.27 11.93 -9.88
C ARG A 142 8.52 11.95 -8.99
N ASN A 143 8.45 12.53 -7.80
CA ASN A 143 9.55 12.51 -6.83
C ASN A 143 9.31 11.52 -5.66
N ALA A 144 8.16 10.85 -5.63
CA ALA A 144 7.77 9.96 -4.54
C ALA A 144 8.45 8.57 -4.62
N ASN A 145 8.95 8.09 -3.49
CA ASN A 145 9.46 6.72 -3.33
C ASN A 145 8.45 5.85 -2.57
N ILE A 146 7.98 4.78 -3.21
CA ILE A 146 6.92 3.89 -2.69
C ILE A 146 7.48 2.51 -2.37
N LEU A 147 7.17 1.98 -1.19
CA LEU A 147 7.37 0.57 -0.85
C LEU A 147 6.06 -0.19 -0.99
N LEU A 148 6.07 -1.31 -1.71
CA LEU A 148 4.94 -2.23 -1.85
C LEU A 148 5.35 -3.63 -1.36
N ILE A 149 4.65 -4.15 -0.35
CA ILE A 149 5.02 -5.37 0.38
C ILE A 149 4.02 -6.49 0.06
N THR A 150 4.55 -7.68 -0.27
CA THR A 150 3.84 -8.88 -0.77
C THR A 150 3.28 -8.70 -2.18
N MET A 151 3.87 -9.38 -3.17
CA MET A 151 3.53 -9.23 -4.59
C MET A 151 2.50 -10.27 -5.02
N LYS A 152 1.22 -9.91 -4.90
CA LYS A 152 0.05 -10.74 -5.27
C LYS A 152 -0.96 -9.94 -6.11
N ALA A 153 -2.09 -10.52 -6.53
CA ALA A 153 -2.98 -9.87 -7.51
C ALA A 153 -3.47 -8.46 -7.12
N LEU A 154 -3.68 -8.20 -5.83
CA LEU A 154 -3.98 -6.86 -5.32
C LEU A 154 -2.80 -5.88 -5.50
N ALA A 155 -1.59 -6.34 -5.20
CA ALA A 155 -0.36 -5.58 -5.41
C ALA A 155 -0.09 -5.32 -6.91
N ASN A 156 -0.44 -6.25 -7.81
CA ASN A 156 -0.33 -6.04 -9.26
C ASN A 156 -1.15 -4.82 -9.71
N GLU A 157 -2.39 -4.71 -9.23
CA GLU A 157 -3.26 -3.58 -9.53
C GLU A 157 -2.75 -2.26 -8.95
N ILE A 158 -2.23 -2.28 -7.71
CA ILE A 158 -1.63 -1.10 -7.08
C ILE A 158 -0.38 -0.65 -7.87
N ALA A 159 0.56 -1.56 -8.12
CA ALA A 159 1.79 -1.30 -8.87
C ALA A 159 1.51 -0.76 -10.28
N LYS A 160 0.59 -1.40 -11.02
CA LYS A 160 0.15 -0.95 -12.35
C LYS A 160 -0.30 0.51 -12.33
N ASN A 161 -1.23 0.86 -11.44
CA ASN A 161 -1.83 2.19 -11.41
C ASN A 161 -0.81 3.26 -10.96
N LEU A 162 0.03 2.97 -9.97
CA LEU A 162 1.07 3.91 -9.51
C LEU A 162 2.18 4.14 -10.55
N VAL A 163 2.64 3.08 -11.23
CA VAL A 163 3.68 3.18 -12.27
C VAL A 163 3.18 3.92 -13.51
N LEU A 164 1.91 3.74 -13.88
CA LEU A 164 1.26 4.52 -14.96
C LEU A 164 0.95 5.98 -14.57
N ALA A 165 0.80 6.28 -13.28
CA ALA A 165 0.73 7.66 -12.77
C ALA A 165 2.10 8.36 -12.74
N GLY A 166 3.19 7.60 -12.89
CA GLY A 166 4.55 8.14 -12.99
C GLY A 166 5.16 8.55 -11.65
N ILE A 167 5.06 7.69 -10.63
CA ILE A 167 5.83 7.83 -9.37
C ILE A 167 7.36 7.80 -9.63
N GLY A 168 8.16 8.30 -8.68
CA GLY A 168 9.63 8.32 -8.84
C GLY A 168 10.27 6.93 -8.79
N SER A 169 9.90 6.14 -7.79
CA SER A 169 10.39 4.76 -7.61
C SER A 169 9.40 3.86 -6.89
N LEU A 170 9.41 2.58 -7.25
CA LEU A 170 8.64 1.51 -6.61
C LEU A 170 9.61 0.39 -6.18
N THR A 171 9.79 0.22 -4.87
CA THR A 171 10.45 -0.96 -4.32
C THR A 171 9.41 -2.02 -3.99
N ILE A 172 9.58 -3.21 -4.57
CA ILE A 172 8.73 -4.37 -4.32
C ILE A 172 9.45 -5.29 -3.33
N LEU A 173 8.83 -5.53 -2.17
CA LEU A 173 9.36 -6.40 -1.12
C LEU A 173 8.51 -7.65 -0.99
N ASP A 174 9.00 -8.79 -1.49
CA ASP A 174 8.40 -10.09 -1.25
C ASP A 174 9.48 -11.18 -1.20
N GLY A 175 9.44 -12.03 -0.18
CA GLY A 175 10.33 -13.17 -0.01
C GLY A 175 9.75 -14.49 -0.54
N ALA A 176 8.49 -14.51 -0.96
CA ALA A 176 7.82 -15.72 -1.43
C ALA A 176 8.18 -16.10 -2.88
N ALA A 177 8.14 -17.40 -3.15
CA ALA A 177 8.22 -17.93 -4.49
C ALA A 177 6.85 -17.93 -5.19
N VAL A 178 6.85 -17.84 -6.52
CA VAL A 178 5.66 -18.00 -7.37
C VAL A 178 5.14 -19.44 -7.26
N SER A 179 3.86 -19.58 -6.90
CA SER A 179 3.10 -20.83 -6.96
C SER A 179 2.15 -20.84 -8.16
N GLU A 180 1.66 -22.00 -8.57
CA GLU A 180 0.73 -22.15 -9.71
C GLU A 180 -0.52 -21.25 -9.58
N SER A 181 -1.00 -21.05 -8.35
CA SER A 181 -2.10 -20.14 -8.01
C SER A 181 -1.84 -18.69 -8.43
N ASP A 182 -0.59 -18.24 -8.39
CA ASP A 182 -0.22 -16.87 -8.73
C ASP A 182 -0.35 -16.63 -10.25
N LEU A 183 -0.07 -17.64 -11.08
CA LEU A 183 -0.21 -17.51 -12.54
C LEU A 183 -1.66 -17.18 -12.93
N GLY A 184 -2.64 -17.77 -12.22
CA GLY A 184 -4.06 -17.52 -12.44
C GLY A 184 -4.61 -16.20 -11.88
N SER A 185 -3.84 -15.47 -11.05
CA SER A 185 -4.28 -14.19 -10.44
C SER A 185 -3.40 -12.99 -10.81
N GLN A 186 -2.12 -13.20 -11.11
CA GLN A 186 -1.10 -12.16 -11.26
C GLN A 186 -0.74 -11.89 -12.73
N PHE A 187 -1.42 -10.96 -13.39
CA PHE A 187 -1.19 -10.59 -14.80
C PHE A 187 0.22 -10.03 -15.16
N PHE A 188 1.13 -9.89 -14.20
CA PHE A 188 2.55 -9.57 -14.44
C PHE A 188 3.42 -10.81 -14.62
N LEU A 189 2.91 -12.00 -14.29
CA LEU A 189 3.54 -13.28 -14.54
C LEU A 189 3.00 -13.82 -15.88
N SER A 190 3.90 -14.18 -16.79
CA SER A 190 3.55 -14.72 -18.11
C SER A 190 3.46 -16.24 -18.02
N GLU A 191 2.32 -16.84 -18.39
CA GLU A 191 2.20 -18.32 -18.46
C GLU A 191 3.21 -18.98 -19.43
N THR A 192 3.74 -18.20 -20.38
CA THR A 192 4.77 -18.67 -21.34
C THR A 192 6.19 -18.62 -20.79
N GLU A 193 6.40 -17.98 -19.64
CA GLU A 193 7.68 -17.89 -18.96
C GLU A 193 7.60 -18.76 -17.68
N ASN A 194 8.54 -19.69 -17.48
CA ASN A 194 8.46 -20.64 -16.36
C ASN A 194 8.82 -19.98 -15.01
N HIS A 195 7.89 -19.19 -14.48
CA HIS A 195 8.07 -18.41 -13.25
C HIS A 195 7.95 -19.23 -11.97
N VAL A 196 7.32 -20.42 -11.98
CA VAL A 196 7.05 -21.20 -10.76
C VAL A 196 8.35 -21.53 -10.03
N GLY A 197 8.41 -21.23 -8.73
CA GLY A 197 9.61 -21.37 -7.90
C GLY A 197 10.59 -20.19 -7.95
N GLN A 198 10.45 -19.24 -8.90
CA GLN A 198 11.17 -17.96 -8.86
C GLN A 198 10.58 -17.05 -7.78
N ASN A 199 11.33 -16.06 -7.30
CA ASN A 199 10.80 -15.05 -6.36
C ASN A 199 9.75 -14.15 -7.05
N ARG A 200 8.61 -13.89 -6.38
CA ARG A 200 7.48 -13.13 -6.96
C ARG A 200 7.84 -11.71 -7.37
N ALA A 201 8.54 -10.98 -6.51
CA ALA A 201 8.95 -9.60 -6.79
C ALA A 201 9.94 -9.55 -7.96
N GLN A 202 10.90 -10.49 -8.03
CA GLN A 202 11.83 -10.61 -9.15
C GLN A 202 11.12 -10.92 -10.47
N ALA A 203 10.17 -11.87 -10.47
CA ALA A 203 9.41 -12.25 -11.67
C ALA A 203 8.53 -11.11 -12.20
N ALA A 204 7.81 -10.41 -11.33
CA ALA A 204 6.90 -9.33 -11.74
C ALA A 204 7.63 -8.05 -12.19
N ALA A 205 8.82 -7.75 -11.64
CA ALA A 205 9.50 -6.46 -11.85
C ALA A 205 9.78 -6.14 -13.33
N ALA A 206 10.15 -7.13 -14.14
CA ALA A 206 10.40 -6.92 -15.57
C ALA A 206 9.12 -6.56 -16.36
N ALA A 207 7.95 -7.02 -15.93
CA ALA A 207 6.66 -6.65 -16.53
C ALA A 207 6.19 -5.28 -16.04
N ILE A 208 6.39 -4.97 -14.75
CA ILE A 208 6.08 -3.67 -14.15
C ILE A 208 6.92 -2.56 -14.79
N GLN A 209 8.22 -2.78 -14.96
CA GLN A 209 9.15 -1.79 -15.54
C GLN A 209 8.80 -1.43 -16.99
N LYS A 210 8.22 -2.38 -17.76
CA LYS A 210 7.74 -2.15 -19.14
C LYS A 210 6.56 -1.18 -19.21
N LEU A 211 5.77 -1.00 -18.15
CA LEU A 211 4.64 -0.05 -18.14
C LEU A 211 5.08 1.40 -18.26
N ASN A 212 6.19 1.76 -17.61
CA ASN A 212 6.73 3.11 -17.65
C ASN A 212 8.25 3.11 -17.36
N PRO A 213 9.10 3.19 -18.41
CA PRO A 213 10.57 3.22 -18.26
C PRO A 213 11.14 4.44 -17.52
N ARG A 214 10.31 5.39 -17.07
CA ARG A 214 10.72 6.55 -16.25
C ARG A 214 10.61 6.31 -14.75
N VAL A 215 9.87 5.29 -14.32
CA VAL A 215 9.78 4.89 -12.91
C VAL A 215 10.91 3.91 -12.63
N GLN A 216 11.64 4.09 -11.53
CA GLN A 216 12.65 3.12 -11.11
C GLN A 216 11.97 1.96 -10.36
N VAL A 217 12.00 0.76 -10.92
CA VAL A 217 11.49 -0.45 -10.24
C VAL A 217 12.65 -1.16 -9.54
N HIS A 218 12.53 -1.35 -8.22
CA HIS A 218 13.49 -2.06 -7.41
C HIS A 218 12.86 -3.31 -6.79
N VAL A 219 13.69 -4.31 -6.50
CA VAL A 219 13.25 -5.58 -5.88
C VAL A 219 14.08 -5.84 -4.64
N ASP A 220 13.37 -6.14 -3.55
CA ASP A 220 13.90 -6.68 -2.33
C ASP A 220 13.30 -8.08 -2.13
N ALA A 221 14.14 -9.12 -2.26
CA ALA A 221 13.72 -10.52 -2.30
C ALA A 221 13.72 -11.19 -0.90
N GLU A 222 13.86 -10.41 0.17
CA GLU A 222 13.79 -10.91 1.54
C GLU A 222 12.35 -10.88 2.09
N GLY A 223 12.05 -11.71 3.10
CA GLY A 223 10.77 -11.63 3.80
C GLY A 223 10.68 -10.39 4.70
N ILE A 224 9.52 -9.75 4.79
CA ILE A 224 9.27 -8.54 5.62
C ILE A 224 9.77 -8.66 7.07
N LYS A 225 9.75 -9.86 7.66
CA LYS A 225 10.18 -10.13 9.04
C LYS A 225 11.71 -10.07 9.26
N SER A 226 12.49 -9.80 8.20
CA SER A 226 13.92 -9.47 8.27
C SER A 226 14.21 -7.97 8.47
N LYS A 227 13.23 -7.10 8.19
CA LYS A 227 13.48 -5.65 8.07
C LYS A 227 13.36 -4.93 9.41
N GLY A 228 14.44 -4.27 9.83
CA GLY A 228 14.42 -3.34 10.96
C GLY A 228 13.63 -2.07 10.66
N THR A 229 13.19 -1.35 11.70
CA THR A 229 12.34 -0.15 11.58
C THR A 229 12.91 0.92 10.65
N SER A 230 14.23 1.11 10.67
CA SER A 230 14.95 2.08 9.83
C SER A 230 14.78 1.84 8.32
N TYR A 231 14.46 0.62 7.88
CA TYR A 231 14.18 0.31 6.48
C TYR A 231 13.04 1.16 5.91
N PHE A 232 11.97 1.35 6.67
CA PHE A 232 10.80 2.13 6.25
C PHE A 232 11.08 3.63 6.12
N SER A 233 12.18 4.14 6.70
CA SER A 233 12.52 5.57 6.68
C SER A 233 12.86 6.10 5.28
N GLY A 234 13.26 5.24 4.34
CA GLY A 234 13.62 5.60 2.97
C GLY A 234 12.44 5.89 2.03
N PHE A 235 11.20 5.58 2.43
CA PHE A 235 10.00 5.65 1.59
C PHE A 235 9.04 6.74 2.08
N ASP A 236 8.33 7.38 1.16
CA ASP A 236 7.34 8.40 1.53
C ASP A 236 6.00 7.76 1.94
N ILE A 237 5.64 6.67 1.25
CA ILE A 237 4.45 5.87 1.50
C ILE A 237 4.83 4.38 1.46
N VAL A 238 4.37 3.64 2.47
CA VAL A 238 4.51 2.19 2.57
C VAL A 238 3.13 1.55 2.40
N ILE A 239 3.02 0.56 1.51
CA ILE A 239 1.79 -0.17 1.20
C ILE A 239 2.03 -1.65 1.50
N ALA A 240 1.25 -2.22 2.41
CA ALA A 240 1.33 -3.64 2.78
C ALA A 240 0.07 -4.39 2.34
N THR A 241 0.24 -5.44 1.53
CA THR A 241 -0.87 -6.28 1.04
C THR A 241 -0.83 -7.69 1.62
N ASP A 242 -2.01 -8.23 1.95
CA ASP A 242 -2.25 -9.64 2.29
C ASP A 242 -1.33 -10.23 3.41
N LEU A 243 -0.88 -9.39 4.35
CA LEU A 243 -0.07 -9.78 5.53
C LEU A 243 -0.93 -10.10 6.77
N ASP A 244 -0.31 -10.79 7.74
CA ASP A 244 -0.91 -11.03 9.05
C ASP A 244 -1.05 -9.75 9.92
N PRO A 245 -2.01 -9.69 10.85
CA PRO A 245 -2.32 -8.46 11.59
C PRO A 245 -1.17 -7.92 12.45
N ASP A 246 -0.31 -8.80 12.96
CA ASP A 246 0.85 -8.42 13.77
C ASP A 246 1.92 -7.75 12.90
N SER A 247 2.18 -8.30 11.70
CA SER A 247 3.07 -7.68 10.72
C SER A 247 2.55 -6.31 10.29
N LEU A 248 1.24 -6.18 10.02
CA LEU A 248 0.62 -4.88 9.71
C LEU A 248 0.77 -3.87 10.86
N ASN A 249 0.64 -4.32 12.12
CA ASN A 249 0.84 -3.47 13.29
C ASN A 249 2.31 -3.02 13.45
N ILE A 250 3.27 -3.94 13.25
CA ILE A 250 4.70 -3.66 13.34
C ILE A 250 5.12 -2.66 12.25
N ILE A 251 4.70 -2.85 11.00
CA ILE A 251 5.01 -1.94 9.89
C ILE A 251 4.41 -0.55 10.16
N ASN A 252 3.14 -0.48 10.56
CA ASN A 252 2.50 0.81 10.85
C ASN A 252 3.14 1.55 12.04
N THR A 253 3.58 0.81 13.07
CA THR A 253 4.35 1.39 14.19
C THR A 253 5.70 1.91 13.72
N ALA A 254 6.39 1.19 12.82
CA ALA A 254 7.66 1.61 12.26
C ALA A 254 7.55 2.83 11.33
N THR A 255 6.53 2.88 10.47
CA THR A 255 6.28 4.05 9.60
C THR A 255 5.94 5.28 10.43
N ARG A 256 5.13 5.13 11.49
CA ARG A 256 4.85 6.18 12.48
C ARG A 256 6.11 6.77 13.11
N LEU A 257 7.02 5.92 13.59
CA LEU A 257 8.31 6.34 14.16
C LEU A 257 9.18 7.13 13.16
N HIS A 258 9.10 6.80 11.87
CA HIS A 258 9.81 7.51 10.80
C HIS A 258 8.99 8.58 10.07
N GLN A 259 7.81 8.95 10.59
CA GLN A 259 6.89 9.94 10.01
C GLN A 259 6.48 9.66 8.55
N ARG A 260 6.34 8.38 8.18
CA ARG A 260 5.95 7.93 6.84
C ARG A 260 4.49 7.50 6.81
N SER A 261 3.82 7.72 5.68
CA SER A 261 2.42 7.32 5.50
C SER A 261 2.31 5.82 5.25
N PHE A 262 1.24 5.19 5.73
CA PHE A 262 1.04 3.76 5.64
C PHE A 262 -0.34 3.40 5.08
N TYR A 263 -0.38 2.35 4.27
CA TYR A 263 -1.59 1.68 3.84
C TYR A 263 -1.48 0.17 4.11
N ALA A 264 -2.58 -0.43 4.56
CA ALA A 264 -2.74 -1.88 4.58
C ALA A 264 -3.94 -2.27 3.71
N ALA A 265 -3.88 -3.37 2.98
CA ALA A 265 -5.03 -3.88 2.23
C ALA A 265 -4.98 -5.40 2.09
N GLY A 266 -6.11 -6.00 1.70
CA GLY A 266 -6.16 -7.43 1.44
C GLY A 266 -7.47 -7.89 0.83
N THR A 267 -7.44 -9.02 0.15
CA THR A 267 -8.60 -9.61 -0.55
C THR A 267 -8.88 -11.04 -0.14
N HIS A 268 -10.17 -11.34 0.04
CA HIS A 268 -10.72 -12.65 0.39
C HIS A 268 -11.92 -12.88 -0.52
N GLY A 269 -11.63 -13.33 -1.75
CA GLY A 269 -12.58 -13.60 -2.82
C GLY A 269 -13.42 -12.36 -3.14
N MET A 270 -14.73 -12.44 -2.89
CA MET A 270 -15.68 -11.34 -3.07
C MET A 270 -15.56 -10.21 -2.03
N TYR A 271 -14.63 -10.28 -1.07
CA TYR A 271 -14.48 -9.33 0.03
C TYR A 271 -13.07 -8.73 0.07
N GLY A 272 -12.94 -7.55 0.67
CA GLY A 272 -11.63 -6.98 0.95
C GLY A 272 -11.69 -5.66 1.71
N PHE A 273 -10.51 -5.12 2.00
CA PHE A 273 -10.37 -3.87 2.75
C PHE A 273 -9.20 -3.01 2.25
N ILE A 274 -9.29 -1.72 2.55
CA ILE A 274 -8.16 -0.77 2.53
C ILE A 274 -8.15 -0.08 3.89
N PHE A 275 -6.99 0.05 4.50
CA PHE A 275 -6.73 0.89 5.66
C PHE A 275 -5.69 1.94 5.29
N SER A 276 -5.85 3.15 5.82
CA SER A 276 -4.91 4.27 5.66
C SER A 276 -4.54 4.85 7.02
N ASP A 277 -3.25 5.08 7.23
CA ASP A 277 -2.71 5.89 8.32
C ASP A 277 -1.67 6.87 7.76
N LEU A 278 -2.11 8.10 7.50
CA LEU A 278 -1.26 9.19 7.01
C LEU A 278 -0.63 10.01 8.15
N ILE A 279 -0.78 9.57 9.41
CA ILE A 279 -0.44 10.32 10.63
C ILE A 279 -1.27 11.62 10.73
N GLU A 280 -0.83 12.67 10.04
CA GLU A 280 -1.53 13.95 9.84
C GLU A 280 -1.38 14.36 8.38
N HIS A 281 -2.50 14.54 7.68
CA HIS A 281 -2.48 14.89 6.25
C HIS A 281 -3.17 16.22 5.97
N ASP A 282 -2.39 17.20 5.49
CA ASP A 282 -2.92 18.47 4.98
C ASP A 282 -3.20 18.36 3.47
N TYR A 283 -4.45 18.59 3.08
CA TYR A 283 -4.94 18.61 1.70
C TYR A 283 -5.66 19.92 1.37
N VAL A 284 -5.77 20.24 0.08
CA VAL A 284 -6.39 21.49 -0.40
C VAL A 284 -7.71 21.23 -1.11
N ILE A 285 -8.72 22.04 -0.78
CA ILE A 285 -9.97 22.18 -1.54
C ILE A 285 -10.03 23.60 -2.12
N GLU A 286 -10.24 23.71 -3.42
CA GLU A 286 -10.56 24.99 -4.08
C GLU A 286 -12.05 25.08 -4.40
N ARG A 287 -12.65 26.26 -4.21
CA ARG A 287 -14.07 26.52 -4.51
C ARG A 287 -14.35 28.00 -4.77
N ASP A 288 -15.44 28.33 -5.47
CA ASP A 288 -15.91 29.71 -5.59
C ASP A 288 -16.13 30.31 -4.18
N LEU A 289 -15.71 31.57 -3.97
CA LEU A 289 -15.83 32.25 -2.68
C LEU A 289 -17.29 32.38 -2.24
N GLY A 290 -17.63 31.77 -1.11
CA GLY A 290 -18.98 31.80 -0.54
C GLY A 290 -19.32 33.07 0.24
N ASN A 291 -20.62 33.32 0.43
CA ASN A 291 -21.13 34.46 1.23
C ASN A 291 -20.85 34.36 2.74
N VAL A 292 -20.33 33.23 3.22
CA VAL A 292 -20.00 32.98 4.63
C VAL A 292 -18.51 32.70 4.72
N ALA A 293 -17.78 33.52 5.49
CA ALA A 293 -16.34 33.35 5.67
C ALA A 293 -16.00 32.04 6.37
N THR A 294 -15.06 31.27 5.80
CA THR A 294 -14.59 30.02 6.39
C THR A 294 -13.78 30.29 7.66
N LYS A 295 -14.05 29.52 8.71
CA LYS A 295 -13.38 29.62 10.01
C LYS A 295 -12.28 28.57 10.13
N LEU A 296 -11.15 28.95 10.73
CA LEU A 296 -10.12 27.99 11.15
C LEU A 296 -10.62 27.28 12.42
N ALA A 297 -11.13 26.06 12.27
CA ALA A 297 -11.76 25.28 13.34
C ALA A 297 -11.83 23.79 12.97
N PRO A 298 -12.01 22.90 13.97
CA PRO A 298 -12.44 21.52 13.73
C PRO A 298 -13.80 21.46 13.02
N GLU A 299 -13.89 20.61 11.98
CA GLU A 299 -15.13 20.23 11.31
C GLU A 299 -15.65 18.88 11.83
N THR A 300 -14.75 17.96 12.19
CA THR A 300 -15.05 16.67 12.81
C THR A 300 -14.00 16.38 13.89
N ARG A 301 -14.02 15.18 14.50
CA ARG A 301 -12.92 14.73 15.38
C ARG A 301 -11.60 14.52 14.64
N THR A 302 -11.63 14.10 13.38
CA THR A 302 -10.43 13.86 12.55
C THR A 302 -10.04 15.10 11.76
N ARG A 303 -11.00 15.95 11.40
CA ARG A 303 -10.86 17.01 10.39
C ARG A 303 -10.86 18.41 10.98
N SER A 304 -9.91 19.25 10.57
CA SER A 304 -9.88 20.69 10.88
C SER A 304 -9.53 21.54 9.67
N VAL A 305 -10.12 22.73 9.56
CA VAL A 305 -9.63 23.77 8.64
C VAL A 305 -8.43 24.46 9.28
N VAL A 306 -7.27 24.40 8.61
CA VAL A 306 -5.99 24.91 9.13
C VAL A 306 -5.50 26.18 8.43
N ALA A 307 -5.90 26.40 7.17
CA ALA A 307 -5.66 27.68 6.47
C ALA A 307 -6.78 27.99 5.47
N VAL A 308 -7.01 29.28 5.21
CA VAL A 308 -7.96 29.78 4.21
C VAL A 308 -7.30 30.94 3.47
N ASN A 309 -6.98 30.71 2.19
CA ASN A 309 -6.41 31.70 1.29
C ASN A 309 -7.42 32.05 0.18
N THR A 310 -7.16 33.10 -0.59
CA THR A 310 -7.93 33.37 -1.82
C THR A 310 -7.00 33.65 -3.00
N LYS A 311 -7.43 33.25 -4.20
CA LYS A 311 -6.80 33.59 -5.48
C LYS A 311 -7.84 34.17 -6.44
N LYS A 312 -7.39 34.90 -7.46
CA LYS A 312 -8.25 35.35 -8.56
C LYS A 312 -7.93 34.56 -9.82
N GLU A 313 -8.94 33.97 -10.42
CA GLU A 313 -8.80 33.09 -11.58
C GLU A 313 -10.03 33.21 -12.48
N GLY A 314 -9.84 33.39 -13.79
CA GLY A 314 -10.95 33.60 -14.74
C GLY A 314 -11.86 34.80 -14.42
N GLY A 315 -11.41 35.77 -13.62
CA GLY A 315 -12.23 36.88 -13.11
C GLY A 315 -13.07 36.56 -11.87
N LYS A 316 -13.13 35.30 -11.43
CA LYS A 316 -13.70 34.90 -10.14
C LYS A 316 -12.68 35.05 -9.00
N THR A 317 -13.18 35.12 -7.76
CA THR A 317 -12.38 34.87 -6.56
C THR A 317 -12.63 33.44 -6.09
N ILE A 318 -11.57 32.64 -6.03
CA ILE A 318 -11.57 31.25 -5.56
C ILE A 318 -11.04 31.25 -4.12
N GLU A 319 -11.78 30.63 -3.21
CA GLU A 319 -11.33 30.30 -1.86
C GLU A 319 -10.52 28.99 -1.91
N VAL A 320 -9.34 29.01 -1.31
CA VAL A 320 -8.39 27.90 -1.24
C VAL A 320 -8.29 27.49 0.22
N VAL A 321 -8.97 26.40 0.58
CA VAL A 321 -9.13 25.93 1.95
C VAL A 321 -8.20 24.74 2.18
N THR A 322 -7.20 24.91 3.06
CA THR A 322 -6.36 23.80 3.52
C THR A 322 -6.99 23.15 4.73
N LYS A 323 -7.15 21.83 4.68
CA LYS A 323 -7.75 21.01 5.73
C LYS A 323 -6.77 19.93 6.17
N ARG A 324 -6.72 19.68 7.48
CA ARG A 324 -6.01 18.54 8.07
C ARG A 324 -6.97 17.39 8.32
N GLU A 325 -6.55 16.17 8.03
CA GLU A 325 -7.07 14.94 8.62
C GLU A 325 -6.07 14.36 9.62
N LEU A 326 -6.58 13.78 10.70
CA LEU A 326 -5.82 13.08 11.75
C LEU A 326 -6.14 11.59 11.72
N TYR A 327 -5.13 10.75 11.93
CA TYR A 327 -5.26 9.28 11.85
C TYR A 327 -4.91 8.57 13.17
N SER A 328 -5.44 7.36 13.33
CA SER A 328 -5.01 6.38 14.34
C SER A 328 -4.22 5.25 13.68
N THR A 329 -3.44 4.52 14.48
CA THR A 329 -2.70 3.33 14.03
C THR A 329 -3.63 2.17 13.65
N TRP A 330 -3.06 1.18 12.96
CA TRP A 330 -3.71 -0.08 12.55
C TRP A 330 -4.40 -0.77 13.73
N TYR A 331 -3.66 -1.13 14.79
CA TYR A 331 -4.22 -1.81 15.97
C TYR A 331 -5.41 -1.08 16.61
N LEU A 332 -5.33 0.26 16.66
CA LEU A 332 -6.41 1.10 17.19
C LEU A 332 -7.65 1.10 16.28
N ALA A 333 -7.48 1.06 14.96
CA ALA A 333 -8.59 1.04 13.99
C ALA A 333 -9.17 -0.36 13.73
N SER A 334 -8.31 -1.38 13.69
CA SER A 334 -8.64 -2.75 13.32
C SER A 334 -9.42 -3.46 14.44
N ASP A 335 -9.12 -3.21 15.71
CA ASP A 335 -9.90 -3.72 16.84
C ASP A 335 -10.55 -2.61 17.68
N GLY A 336 -9.75 -1.77 18.34
CA GLY A 336 -10.21 -0.89 19.41
C GLY A 336 -11.30 0.11 19.03
N ALA A 337 -11.38 0.52 17.77
CA ALA A 337 -12.36 1.49 17.27
C ALA A 337 -13.79 0.96 17.29
N THR A 338 -14.73 1.81 17.69
CA THR A 338 -16.17 1.66 17.47
C THR A 338 -16.62 2.46 16.24
N LEU A 339 -17.88 2.30 15.81
CA LEU A 339 -18.45 3.14 14.76
C LEU A 339 -18.64 4.60 15.24
N PRO A 340 -18.50 5.60 14.35
CA PRO A 340 -18.78 7.00 14.67
C PRO A 340 -20.18 7.25 15.27
N GLU A 341 -20.31 8.33 16.04
CA GLU A 341 -21.49 8.62 16.86
C GLU A 341 -22.78 8.82 16.02
N GLU A 342 -22.66 9.26 14.76
CA GLU A 342 -23.77 9.35 13.82
C GLU A 342 -24.37 7.98 13.43
N TYR A 343 -23.61 6.89 13.54
CA TYR A 343 -24.13 5.52 13.44
C TYR A 343 -24.83 5.11 14.74
N ALA A 344 -24.26 5.45 15.91
CA ALA A 344 -24.92 5.22 17.20
C ALA A 344 -26.32 5.86 17.25
N LYS A 345 -26.46 7.07 16.70
CA LYS A 345 -27.71 7.85 16.60
C LYS A 345 -28.71 7.37 15.53
N SER A 346 -28.38 6.39 14.69
CA SER A 346 -29.27 5.97 13.59
C SER A 346 -29.26 4.47 13.31
N ALA A 347 -30.34 3.79 13.70
CA ALA A 347 -30.56 2.37 13.39
C ALA A 347 -30.53 2.07 11.88
N ARG A 348 -30.96 3.01 11.02
CA ARG A 348 -30.84 2.87 9.56
C ARG A 348 -29.38 2.85 9.11
N ARG A 349 -28.53 3.74 9.66
CA ARG A 349 -27.09 3.73 9.35
C ARG A 349 -26.41 2.46 9.84
N LYS A 350 -26.74 1.98 11.05
CA LYS A 350 -26.24 0.69 11.55
C LYS A 350 -26.57 -0.49 10.64
N LYS A 351 -27.82 -0.58 10.15
CA LYS A 351 -28.25 -1.64 9.21
C LYS A 351 -27.67 -1.51 7.79
N ALA A 352 -27.01 -0.39 7.48
CA ALA A 352 -26.31 -0.17 6.21
C ALA A 352 -24.79 -0.39 6.29
N VAL A 353 -24.23 -0.66 7.49
CA VAL A 353 -22.84 -1.11 7.60
C VAL A 353 -22.80 -2.59 7.21
N SER A 354 -22.03 -2.93 6.18
CA SER A 354 -21.86 -4.34 5.80
C SER A 354 -21.29 -5.15 6.98
N PRO A 355 -21.86 -6.33 7.31
CA PRO A 355 -21.32 -7.22 8.34
C PRO A 355 -19.92 -7.77 8.02
N VAL A 356 -19.40 -7.58 6.80
CA VAL A 356 -18.04 -7.99 6.39
C VAL A 356 -16.96 -7.37 7.28
N ILE A 357 -17.15 -6.16 7.84
CA ILE A 357 -16.22 -5.59 8.85
C ILE A 357 -16.10 -6.50 10.09
N SER A 358 -17.21 -7.10 10.55
CA SER A 358 -17.20 -8.00 11.70
C SER A 358 -16.51 -9.33 11.38
N CYS A 359 -16.62 -9.79 10.14
CA CYS A 359 -15.95 -10.99 9.64
C CYS A 359 -14.43 -10.78 9.46
N LEU A 360 -14.01 -9.62 8.93
CA LEU A 360 -12.60 -9.23 8.83
C LEU A 360 -11.95 -9.09 10.21
N ARG A 361 -12.60 -8.38 11.15
CA ARG A 361 -12.11 -8.28 12.53
C ARG A 361 -11.98 -9.65 13.22
N ALA A 362 -12.92 -10.57 12.95
CA ALA A 362 -12.86 -11.92 13.47
C ALA A 362 -11.77 -12.78 12.81
N LEU A 363 -11.46 -12.52 11.54
CA LEU A 363 -10.35 -13.16 10.84
C LEU A 363 -9.00 -12.69 11.40
N TRP A 364 -8.85 -11.40 11.66
CA TRP A 364 -7.63 -10.86 12.28
C TRP A 364 -7.41 -11.42 13.69
N ASP A 365 -8.44 -11.44 14.56
CA ASP A 365 -8.38 -12.12 15.85
C ASP A 365 -8.01 -13.61 15.71
N PHE A 366 -8.63 -14.30 14.76
CA PHE A 366 -8.36 -15.72 14.52
C PHE A 366 -6.89 -15.94 14.12
N GLN A 367 -6.36 -15.11 13.23
CA GLN A 367 -4.95 -15.20 12.82
C GLN A 367 -4.01 -14.97 14.00
N VAL A 368 -4.25 -13.97 14.86
CA VAL A 368 -3.44 -13.74 16.08
C VAL A 368 -3.52 -14.95 17.01
N LEU A 369 -4.72 -15.48 17.27
CA LEU A 369 -4.95 -16.66 18.13
C LEU A 369 -4.42 -17.98 17.55
N ASN A 370 -4.18 -18.04 16.23
CA ASN A 370 -3.73 -19.24 15.51
C ASN A 370 -2.43 -19.03 14.71
N SER A 371 -1.56 -18.11 15.15
CA SER A 371 -0.21 -17.91 14.61
C SER A 371 -0.17 -17.65 13.10
N GLY A 372 -1.01 -16.72 12.64
CA GLY A 372 -1.17 -16.30 11.25
C GLY A 372 -2.09 -17.19 10.41
N ARG A 373 -2.44 -18.39 10.89
CA ARG A 373 -3.24 -19.38 10.14
C ARG A 373 -4.67 -18.91 9.89
N LEU A 374 -5.16 -19.16 8.67
CA LEU A 374 -6.55 -18.90 8.26
C LEU A 374 -7.51 -19.98 8.80
N PRO A 375 -8.81 -19.66 9.03
CA PRO A 375 -9.84 -20.64 9.38
C PRO A 375 -9.99 -21.72 8.31
N SER A 376 -10.10 -22.97 8.74
CA SER A 376 -10.41 -24.12 7.89
C SER A 376 -11.87 -24.56 8.06
N HIS A 377 -12.25 -25.64 7.39
CA HIS A 377 -13.61 -26.20 7.45
C HIS A 377 -13.83 -27.15 8.66
N THR A 378 -12.91 -27.21 9.63
CA THR A 378 -13.12 -27.97 10.88
C THR A 378 -14.24 -27.36 11.72
N LYS A 379 -14.94 -28.19 12.50
CA LYS A 379 -16.05 -27.74 13.36
C LYS A 379 -15.56 -26.76 14.43
N GLU A 380 -14.32 -26.94 14.85
CA GLU A 380 -13.58 -26.18 15.85
C GLU A 380 -13.27 -24.76 15.33
N ASP A 381 -12.71 -24.65 14.12
CA ASP A 381 -12.42 -23.35 13.47
C ASP A 381 -13.71 -22.58 13.17
N LEU A 382 -14.71 -23.26 12.58
CA LEU A 382 -16.02 -22.67 12.26
C LEU A 382 -16.73 -22.15 13.51
N GLY A 383 -16.64 -22.89 14.63
CA GLY A 383 -17.18 -22.49 15.93
C GLY A 383 -16.44 -21.29 16.54
N LEU A 384 -15.10 -21.30 16.50
CA LEU A 384 -14.27 -20.19 16.99
C LEU A 384 -14.51 -18.91 16.18
N PHE A 385 -14.47 -18.99 14.85
CA PHE A 385 -14.72 -17.85 13.97
C PHE A 385 -16.13 -17.26 14.17
N THR A 386 -17.15 -18.11 14.29
CA THR A 386 -18.53 -17.66 14.56
C THR A 386 -18.63 -16.90 15.90
N LYS A 387 -17.94 -17.38 16.94
CA LYS A 387 -17.86 -16.70 18.24
C LYS A 387 -17.16 -15.34 18.13
N LEU A 388 -16.02 -15.27 17.44
CA LEU A 388 -15.26 -14.03 17.23
C LEU A 388 -16.07 -13.01 16.42
N ALA A 389 -16.69 -13.42 15.30
CA ALA A 389 -17.52 -12.55 14.47
C ALA A 389 -18.71 -11.99 15.25
N THR A 390 -19.38 -12.82 16.06
CA THR A 390 -20.47 -12.37 16.93
C THR A 390 -19.99 -11.34 17.96
N ALA A 391 -18.80 -11.53 18.55
CA ALA A 391 -18.22 -10.60 19.52
C ALA A 391 -17.84 -9.25 18.87
N LYS A 392 -17.12 -9.26 17.74
CA LYS A 392 -16.74 -8.03 17.00
C LYS A 392 -17.95 -7.27 16.47
N HIS A 393 -19.01 -7.98 16.07
CA HIS A 393 -20.28 -7.37 15.65
C HIS A 393 -20.99 -6.64 16.80
N ALA A 394 -21.01 -7.24 17.99
CA ALA A 394 -21.54 -6.61 19.21
C ALA A 394 -20.68 -5.42 19.69
N GLN A 395 -19.35 -5.52 19.58
CA GLN A 395 -18.39 -4.45 19.89
C GLN A 395 -18.60 -3.19 19.01
N LEU A 396 -18.87 -3.39 17.72
CA LEU A 396 -19.27 -2.32 16.79
C LEU A 396 -20.68 -1.78 17.06
N GLY A 397 -21.44 -2.41 17.96
CA GLY A 397 -22.81 -2.05 18.31
C GLY A 397 -23.80 -2.28 17.17
N LEU A 398 -23.54 -3.25 16.30
CA LEU A 398 -24.38 -3.57 15.14
C LEU A 398 -25.58 -4.46 15.50
N PRO A 399 -26.68 -4.43 14.71
CA PRO A 399 -27.89 -5.21 15.00
C PRO A 399 -27.68 -6.68 14.62
N SER A 400 -27.86 -7.60 15.56
CA SER A 400 -27.51 -9.02 15.40
C SER A 400 -28.26 -9.73 14.28
N GLU A 401 -29.39 -9.21 13.81
CA GLU A 401 -30.09 -9.72 12.62
C GLU A 401 -29.34 -9.47 11.29
N THR A 402 -28.27 -8.66 11.31
CA THR A 402 -27.46 -8.37 10.11
C THR A 402 -26.31 -9.37 9.90
N LEU A 403 -25.74 -9.94 10.98
CA LEU A 403 -24.74 -11.01 10.91
C LEU A 403 -25.40 -12.38 10.70
N ARG A 404 -26.01 -12.56 9.53
CA ARG A 404 -26.74 -13.78 9.17
C ARG A 404 -25.80 -14.94 8.83
N SER A 405 -26.26 -16.18 9.00
CA SER A 405 -25.44 -17.39 8.79
C SER A 405 -24.96 -17.56 7.35
N GLU A 406 -25.68 -17.04 6.35
CA GLU A 406 -25.22 -16.99 4.96
C GLU A 406 -24.01 -16.05 4.77
N VAL A 407 -23.92 -14.94 5.51
CA VAL A 407 -22.78 -14.01 5.44
C VAL A 407 -21.52 -14.70 5.96
N LEU A 408 -21.61 -15.30 7.15
CA LEU A 408 -20.50 -16.05 7.76
C LEU A 408 -20.01 -17.17 6.82
N ARG A 409 -20.94 -17.95 6.26
CA ARG A 409 -20.63 -19.02 5.31
C ARG A 409 -19.95 -18.50 4.06
N SER A 410 -20.52 -17.46 3.42
CA SER A 410 -19.98 -16.87 2.19
C SER A 410 -18.58 -16.31 2.41
N PHE A 411 -18.37 -15.58 3.52
CA PHE A 411 -17.05 -15.07 3.90
C PHE A 411 -16.04 -16.21 4.07
N LEU A 412 -16.36 -17.22 4.90
CA LEU A 412 -15.51 -18.39 5.16
C LEU A 412 -15.17 -19.20 3.89
N GLN A 413 -16.06 -19.23 2.89
CA GLN A 413 -15.82 -19.87 1.59
C GLN A 413 -14.93 -19.05 0.65
N ASN A 414 -14.70 -17.77 0.93
CA ASN A 414 -13.90 -16.85 0.12
C ASN A 414 -12.52 -16.52 0.74
N ILE A 415 -12.24 -16.93 1.99
CA ILE A 415 -10.97 -16.63 2.68
C ILE A 415 -9.76 -17.10 1.85
N GLY A 416 -8.75 -16.23 1.73
CA GLY A 416 -7.51 -16.52 1.01
C GLY A 416 -7.63 -16.63 -0.52
N SER A 417 -8.83 -16.47 -1.09
CA SER A 417 -9.03 -16.46 -2.54
C SER A 417 -8.73 -15.08 -3.13
N GLU A 418 -8.18 -15.03 -4.35
CA GLU A 418 -8.02 -13.81 -5.14
C GLU A 418 -9.02 -13.79 -6.29
N MET A 419 -9.61 -12.62 -6.57
CA MET A 419 -10.52 -12.41 -7.70
C MET A 419 -10.12 -11.15 -8.46
N ALA A 420 -9.81 -11.27 -9.75
CA ALA A 420 -9.32 -10.16 -10.59
C ALA A 420 -10.23 -8.91 -10.59
N PRO A 421 -11.58 -9.02 -10.61
CA PRO A 421 -12.44 -7.83 -10.53
C PRO A 421 -12.33 -7.09 -9.18
N ILE A 422 -12.12 -7.82 -8.09
CA ILE A 422 -12.15 -7.28 -6.72
C ILE A 422 -10.79 -6.64 -6.39
N THR A 423 -9.71 -7.28 -6.82
CA THR A 423 -8.34 -6.73 -6.76
C THR A 423 -8.21 -5.49 -7.64
N ALA A 424 -8.86 -5.42 -8.81
CA ALA A 424 -8.90 -4.22 -9.65
C ALA A 424 -9.66 -3.05 -9.01
N ILE A 425 -10.81 -3.31 -8.38
CA ILE A 425 -11.58 -2.27 -7.65
C ILE A 425 -10.74 -1.71 -6.49
N LEU A 426 -10.22 -2.58 -5.62
CA LEU A 426 -9.51 -2.15 -4.41
C LEU A 426 -8.11 -1.59 -4.72
N GLY A 427 -7.36 -2.21 -5.63
CA GLY A 427 -6.04 -1.73 -6.03
C GLY A 427 -6.09 -0.41 -6.79
N GLY A 428 -7.10 -0.21 -7.63
CA GLY A 428 -7.38 1.08 -8.26
C GLY A 428 -7.79 2.16 -7.26
N GLN A 429 -8.68 1.84 -6.31
CA GLN A 429 -9.10 2.78 -5.26
C GLN A 429 -7.93 3.18 -4.33
N LEU A 430 -7.10 2.23 -3.90
CA LEU A 430 -5.92 2.49 -3.07
C LEU A 430 -4.89 3.35 -3.83
N ALA A 431 -4.56 2.97 -5.06
CA ALA A 431 -3.60 3.73 -5.86
C ALA A 431 -4.07 5.16 -6.13
N GLN A 432 -5.36 5.38 -6.38
CA GLN A 432 -5.92 6.73 -6.56
C GLN A 432 -5.88 7.56 -5.27
N ASP A 433 -6.07 6.96 -4.10
CA ASP A 433 -5.92 7.65 -2.81
C ASP A 433 -4.45 8.02 -2.54
N VAL A 434 -3.51 7.10 -2.80
CA VAL A 434 -2.07 7.36 -2.75
C VAL A 434 -1.67 8.52 -3.66
N ILE A 435 -2.18 8.56 -4.90
CA ILE A 435 -1.95 9.66 -5.85
C ILE A 435 -2.53 10.98 -5.33
N ASN A 436 -3.74 10.97 -4.76
CA ASN A 436 -4.38 12.14 -4.16
C ASN A 436 -3.55 12.69 -2.99
N VAL A 437 -3.05 11.80 -2.12
CA VAL A 437 -2.18 12.10 -0.96
C VAL A 437 -0.86 12.69 -1.41
N LEU A 438 -0.21 12.10 -2.43
CA LEU A 438 1.03 12.67 -3.00
C LEU A 438 0.78 14.05 -3.59
N GLY A 439 -0.35 14.27 -4.29
CA GLY A 439 -0.75 15.59 -4.77
C GLY A 439 -1.06 16.60 -3.65
N GLN A 440 -1.54 16.12 -2.49
CA GLN A 440 -2.31 16.87 -1.48
C GLN A 440 -3.62 17.46 -2.05
N THR A 441 -4.21 16.72 -2.99
CA THR A 441 -5.40 17.08 -3.76
C THR A 441 -6.57 16.19 -3.37
N GLN A 442 -7.73 16.79 -3.06
CA GLN A 442 -8.92 16.09 -2.53
C GLN A 442 -8.74 15.52 -1.11
N GLN A 443 -9.84 15.07 -0.52
CA GLN A 443 -9.85 14.45 0.81
C GLN A 443 -9.42 12.97 0.70
N PRO A 444 -8.45 12.49 1.52
CA PRO A 444 -8.06 11.09 1.55
C PRO A 444 -9.11 10.16 2.20
N ILE A 445 -8.90 8.84 2.04
CA ILE A 445 -9.59 7.76 2.75
C ILE A 445 -9.50 7.97 4.28
N GLN A 446 -10.63 7.79 4.96
CA GLN A 446 -10.78 8.07 6.39
C GLN A 446 -11.63 7.00 7.08
N ASN A 447 -11.05 5.98 7.69
CA ASN A 447 -9.67 5.48 7.52
C ASN A 447 -9.66 4.00 7.06
N MET A 448 -10.82 3.35 7.06
CA MET A 448 -11.03 1.98 6.60
C MET A 448 -12.04 2.00 5.44
N VAL A 449 -11.74 1.33 4.33
CA VAL A 449 -12.70 0.97 3.28
C VAL A 449 -13.01 -0.51 3.44
N ILE A 450 -14.29 -0.88 3.41
CA ILE A 450 -14.74 -2.27 3.40
C ILE A 450 -15.52 -2.51 2.12
N PHE A 451 -15.06 -3.49 1.32
CA PHE A 451 -15.73 -3.91 0.10
C PHE A 451 -16.55 -5.18 0.33
N ASP A 452 -17.82 -5.14 -0.06
CA ASP A 452 -18.75 -6.26 -0.02
C ASP A 452 -19.27 -6.59 -1.43
N GLY A 453 -18.72 -7.63 -2.06
CA GLY A 453 -19.11 -8.06 -3.40
C GLY A 453 -20.54 -8.59 -3.51
N ASN A 454 -21.28 -8.76 -2.41
CA ASN A 454 -22.71 -9.07 -2.48
C ASN A 454 -23.56 -7.83 -2.79
N SER A 455 -23.17 -6.65 -2.29
CA SER A 455 -23.83 -5.37 -2.61
C SER A 455 -23.07 -4.56 -3.67
N MET A 456 -21.82 -4.94 -3.98
CA MET A 456 -20.87 -4.21 -4.82
C MET A 456 -20.54 -2.81 -4.28
N GLU A 457 -20.55 -2.64 -2.95
CA GLU A 457 -20.28 -1.37 -2.27
C GLU A 457 -18.90 -1.34 -1.61
N ALA A 458 -18.17 -0.24 -1.82
CA ALA A 458 -16.94 0.11 -1.11
C ALA A 458 -17.23 1.16 -0.01
N SER A 459 -17.63 0.71 1.17
CA SER A 459 -18.03 1.59 2.28
C SER A 459 -16.83 2.15 3.04
N VAL A 460 -16.71 3.48 3.10
CA VAL A 460 -15.72 4.18 3.93
C VAL A 460 -16.24 4.30 5.38
N LEU A 461 -15.45 3.85 6.34
CA LEU A 461 -15.72 3.86 7.77
C LEU A 461 -14.57 4.57 8.53
N PRO A 462 -14.83 5.72 9.18
CA PRO A 462 -13.87 6.36 10.10
C PRO A 462 -13.75 5.57 11.41
N LEU A 463 -12.85 4.59 11.46
CA LEU A 463 -12.62 3.72 12.61
C LEU A 463 -11.47 4.25 13.48
N HIS A 464 -11.82 5.09 14.44
CA HIS A 464 -10.89 5.69 15.42
C HIS A 464 -11.41 5.53 16.85
N PRO A 465 -10.69 4.84 17.76
CA PRO A 465 -11.11 4.71 19.16
C PRO A 465 -11.02 6.06 19.88
N VAL A 466 -11.70 6.22 21.00
CA VAL A 466 -11.68 7.47 21.79
C VAL A 466 -10.28 7.67 22.40
N GLY A 467 -9.70 8.86 22.19
CA GLY A 467 -8.33 9.19 22.61
C GLY A 467 -7.69 10.24 21.69
N GLU A 468 -6.36 10.33 21.73
CA GLU A 468 -5.58 11.14 20.80
C GLU A 468 -5.63 10.60 19.36
N LEU A 469 -5.25 11.44 18.40
CA LEU A 469 -5.07 11.14 16.97
C LEU A 469 -3.89 11.99 16.46
N GLY A 470 -3.43 11.73 15.23
CA GLY A 470 -2.30 12.47 14.67
C GLY A 470 -0.99 12.13 15.39
N ARG A 471 -0.05 13.08 15.44
CA ARG A 471 1.32 12.86 15.95
C ARG A 471 1.43 12.57 17.46
N GLY A 472 0.38 12.82 18.25
CA GLY A 472 0.35 12.44 19.67
C GLY A 472 0.41 10.91 19.88
N LEU A 473 -0.25 10.16 18.99
CA LEU A 473 -0.16 8.70 19.00
C LEU A 473 1.25 8.23 18.61
N LEU A 474 1.88 7.51 19.55
CA LEU A 474 3.30 7.10 19.55
C LEU A 474 4.29 8.27 19.75
N SER A 475 3.85 9.39 20.31
CA SER A 475 4.75 10.40 20.88
C SER A 475 5.55 9.78 22.04
N LEU A 476 6.75 9.30 21.77
CA LEU A 476 7.77 9.08 22.79
C LEU A 476 7.91 10.38 23.59
N ALA A 477 7.52 10.35 24.87
CA ALA A 477 7.74 11.46 25.76
C ALA A 477 9.26 11.69 25.82
N ALA A 478 9.73 12.81 25.25
CA ALA A 478 11.15 13.14 25.27
C ALA A 478 11.65 13.11 26.73
N PRO A 479 12.87 12.60 27.00
CA PRO A 479 13.45 12.57 28.34
C PRO A 479 13.78 14.00 28.81
N GLY A 480 12.72 14.68 29.24
CA GLY A 480 12.61 16.13 29.30
C GLY A 480 11.23 16.59 29.79
N GLY A 481 10.49 15.71 30.48
CA GLY A 481 9.32 16.08 31.27
C GLY A 481 9.73 16.97 32.43
N LEU A 482 9.85 18.28 32.18
CA LEU A 482 10.17 19.29 33.18
C LEU A 482 9.00 19.44 34.16
N VAL A 483 8.99 18.59 35.19
CA VAL A 483 8.05 18.68 36.31
C VAL A 483 8.34 19.98 37.07
N GLN A 484 7.53 21.01 36.82
CA GLN A 484 7.60 22.28 37.53
C GLN A 484 7.10 22.13 38.97
N ASN A 485 7.95 21.59 39.83
CA ASN A 485 7.77 21.67 41.27
C ASN A 485 8.56 22.88 41.80
N GLY A 486 7.98 23.63 42.74
CA GLY A 486 8.46 24.97 43.05
C GLY A 486 9.80 24.99 43.80
N GLY A 487 10.91 25.29 43.12
CA GLY A 487 12.19 25.53 43.81
C GLY A 487 13.51 25.25 43.09
N GLY A 488 13.55 24.99 41.78
CA GLY A 488 14.82 24.92 41.03
C GLY A 488 14.87 23.87 39.93
N MET A 489 15.82 24.04 39.01
CA MET A 489 16.08 23.10 37.91
C MET A 489 17.30 22.25 38.26
N VAL A 490 17.20 20.92 38.18
CA VAL A 490 18.31 19.98 38.35
C VAL A 490 18.25 18.94 37.23
N PRO A 491 19.32 18.74 36.44
CA PRO A 491 19.38 17.66 35.45
C PRO A 491 19.36 16.27 36.10
N GLY A 492 18.68 15.31 35.48
CA GLY A 492 18.79 13.89 35.85
C GLY A 492 20.17 13.32 35.50
N ASP A 493 20.65 12.36 36.30
CA ASP A 493 21.96 11.74 36.14
C ASP A 493 22.02 10.85 34.87
N PRO A 494 22.96 11.10 33.93
CA PRO A 494 23.08 10.28 32.71
C PRO A 494 23.57 8.85 32.92
N SER A 495 24.10 8.48 34.10
CA SER A 495 24.81 7.21 34.33
C SER A 495 23.94 5.94 34.30
N MET A 496 22.62 6.06 34.14
CA MET A 496 21.69 4.93 33.98
C MET A 496 21.59 4.40 32.54
N MET A 497 22.21 5.04 31.54
CA MET A 497 22.20 4.53 30.15
C MET A 497 23.19 3.37 29.95
N MET A 498 22.73 2.14 30.20
CA MET A 498 23.36 0.94 29.64
C MET A 498 23.21 0.91 28.11
N SER A 499 24.23 0.39 27.43
CA SER A 499 24.39 0.44 25.97
C SER A 499 23.28 -0.30 25.20
N MET A 500 22.61 0.39 24.28
CA MET A 500 21.76 -0.21 23.24
C MET A 500 22.48 -0.28 21.88
N ASP A 501 23.68 -0.88 21.86
CA ASP A 501 24.29 -1.43 20.65
C ASP A 501 24.18 -2.97 20.73
N GLY A 502 23.07 -3.49 20.19
CA GLY A 502 22.75 -4.91 20.22
C GLY A 502 21.48 -5.18 19.42
N ALA A 503 21.44 -6.29 18.69
CA ALA A 503 20.27 -6.65 17.90
C ALA A 503 19.06 -6.90 18.82
N MET A 504 17.98 -6.14 18.62
CA MET A 504 16.72 -6.33 19.32
C MET A 504 16.12 -7.67 18.92
N ASP A 505 16.17 -8.65 19.82
CA ASP A 505 15.56 -9.97 19.62
C ASP A 505 14.03 -9.82 19.59
N PHE A 506 13.42 -10.19 18.46
CA PHE A 506 12.08 -9.76 18.05
C PHE A 506 10.92 -10.37 18.87
N ASN A 507 11.20 -11.20 19.87
CA ASN A 507 10.30 -12.25 20.30
C ASN A 507 9.58 -12.03 21.65
N ASN A 508 9.76 -10.88 22.34
CA ASN A 508 9.44 -10.80 23.78
C ASN A 508 8.73 -9.52 24.29
N HIS A 509 8.26 -8.61 23.44
CA HIS A 509 7.71 -7.29 23.87
C HIS A 509 6.35 -6.88 23.27
N ILE A 510 5.49 -7.84 22.93
CA ILE A 510 4.07 -7.60 22.56
C ILE A 510 3.11 -8.36 23.52
N LEU A 511 3.39 -8.32 24.84
CA LEU A 511 2.54 -8.92 25.88
C LEU A 511 2.46 -8.12 27.20
N THR A 512 2.58 -6.78 27.16
CA THR A 512 2.16 -5.90 28.28
C THR A 512 1.80 -4.47 27.85
N GLN A 513 0.55 -4.27 27.42
CA GLN A 513 -0.30 -3.10 27.72
C GLN A 513 -1.74 -3.32 27.26
#